data_AF-A0A6A3IAN8-F1
#
_entry.id   AF-A0A6A3IAN8-F1
#
_cell.length_a   1.000
_cell.length_b   1.000
_cell.length_c   1.000
_cell.angle_alpha   90.00
_cell.angle_beta   90.00
_cell.angle_gamma   90.00
#
_symmetry.space_group_name_H-M   'P 1'
#
loop_
_entity.id
_entity.type
_entity.pdbx_description
1 polymer ?
#
loop_
_entity_poly.entity_id
_entity_poly.type
_entity_poly.pdbx_seq_one_letter_code
_entity_poly.pdbx_strand_id
1 'polypeptide(L)'
;MEVVVAAPDGEEGVFVPTQRCGTVMLATTLTKAKDGKVLVPAINVQGGRVKLPAKKELGTWIPVDADMEVLALNGQIDQERLKEWIESLGDGTTPFENEKDVRIGMEEPGARDLILKLLRAYRKVTISEGDCPPVTALDVQHHIDTSSTAPIMLKRRRQAQKEDAVIEDNVVKMV
;
A
#
# COMPACT_ATOMS: atom_id res chain seq x y z
N MET A 1 0.39 17.30 5.39
CA MET A 1 0.68 17.80 6.76
C MET A 1 2.18 17.84 6.94
N GLU A 2 2.73 18.88 7.58
CA GLU A 2 4.15 18.88 7.97
C GLU A 2 4.36 18.00 9.20
N VAL A 3 5.23 17.01 9.07
CA VAL A 3 5.73 16.19 10.17
C VAL A 3 7.19 16.51 10.34
N VAL A 4 7.59 16.82 11.57
CA VAL A 4 9.01 17.06 11.85
C VAL A 4 9.70 15.69 11.97
N VAL A 5 10.88 15.54 11.40
CA VAL A 5 11.67 14.30 11.39
C VAL A 5 13.07 14.57 11.95
N ALA A 6 13.85 13.52 12.20
CA ALA A 6 15.24 13.61 12.61
C ALA A 6 16.13 13.27 11.40
N ALA A 7 16.17 14.19 10.43
CA ALA A 7 16.86 14.04 9.16
C ALA A 7 17.57 15.35 8.80
N PRO A 8 18.80 15.31 8.23
CA PRO A 8 19.44 16.47 7.62
C PRO A 8 18.63 17.03 6.46
N ASP A 9 18.79 18.31 6.18
CA ASP A 9 18.12 18.95 5.05
C ASP A 9 18.62 18.36 3.72
N GLY A 10 17.68 18.01 2.85
CA GLY A 10 17.94 17.38 1.56
C GLY A 10 18.06 15.85 1.61
N GLU A 11 18.04 15.22 2.79
CA GLU A 11 18.05 13.76 2.91
C GLU A 11 16.76 13.16 2.35
N GLU A 12 16.91 12.13 1.52
CA GLU A 12 15.80 11.36 0.96
C GLU A 12 15.53 10.12 1.82
N GLY A 13 14.26 9.92 2.15
CA GLY A 13 13.88 8.91 3.10
C GLY A 13 12.40 8.56 3.02
N VAL A 14 12.05 7.43 3.62
CA VAL A 14 10.67 6.99 3.77
C VAL A 14 10.19 7.34 5.18
N PHE A 15 9.13 8.13 5.25
CA PHE A 15 8.36 8.29 6.47
C PHE A 15 7.38 7.12 6.60
N VAL A 16 7.49 6.35 7.68
CA VAL A 16 6.59 5.24 8.01
C VAL A 16 5.74 5.62 9.23
N PRO A 17 4.41 5.79 9.06
CA PRO A 17 3.50 6.08 10.15
C PRO A 17 3.54 5.02 11.25
N THR A 18 3.37 5.43 12.50
CA THR A 18 3.06 4.45 13.55
C THR A 18 1.63 3.92 13.39
N GLN A 19 1.38 2.73 13.92
CA GLN A 19 0.06 2.10 13.92
C GLN A 19 -1.00 2.86 14.76
N ARG A 20 -0.59 3.89 15.53
CA ARG A 20 -1.45 4.60 16.50
C ARG A 20 -1.48 6.11 16.26
N CYS A 21 -1.99 6.54 15.11
CA CYS A 21 -2.27 7.96 14.86
C CYS A 21 -3.71 8.40 15.25
N GLY A 22 -4.40 7.61 16.08
CA GLY A 22 -5.75 7.92 16.56
C GLY A 22 -6.76 8.06 15.43
N THR A 23 -7.39 9.24 15.30
CA THR A 23 -8.39 9.54 14.27
C THR A 23 -7.82 10.20 13.02
N VAL A 24 -6.49 10.25 12.90
CA VAL A 24 -5.78 10.69 11.69
C VAL A 24 -5.05 9.50 11.09
N MET A 25 -5.34 9.18 9.84
CA MET A 25 -4.56 8.22 9.06
C MET A 25 -3.45 8.98 8.33
N LEU A 26 -2.20 8.56 8.54
CA LEU A 26 -1.04 9.05 7.79
C LEU A 26 -0.62 7.98 6.77
N ALA A 27 -0.09 8.42 5.63
CA ALA A 27 0.42 7.52 4.61
C ALA A 27 1.94 7.35 4.70
N THR A 28 2.44 6.15 4.40
CA THR A 28 3.86 5.94 4.13
C THR A 28 4.28 6.81 2.95
N THR A 29 5.32 7.62 3.14
CA THR A 29 5.69 8.66 2.17
C THR A 29 7.19 8.66 1.92
N LEU A 30 7.60 8.40 0.67
CA LEU A 30 8.96 8.68 0.21
C LEU A 30 9.06 10.18 -0.14
N THR A 31 9.97 10.90 0.47
CA THR A 31 10.15 12.33 0.23
C THR A 31 11.53 12.82 0.65
N LYS A 32 11.79 14.12 0.54
CA LYS A 32 13.00 14.77 1.01
C LYS A 32 12.72 15.62 2.24
N ALA A 33 13.57 15.51 3.24
CA ALA A 33 13.52 16.36 4.41
C ALA A 33 13.92 17.80 4.04
N LYS A 34 13.16 18.77 4.54
CA LYS A 34 13.43 20.19 4.38
C LYS A 34 13.18 20.91 5.70
N ASP A 35 14.21 21.59 6.20
CA ASP A 35 14.26 22.23 7.51
C ASP A 35 13.85 21.28 8.65
N GLY A 36 14.35 20.02 8.58
CA GLY A 36 14.00 18.94 9.51
C GLY A 36 12.52 18.50 9.46
N LYS A 37 11.80 18.78 8.38
CA LYS A 37 10.39 18.44 8.19
C LYS A 37 10.12 17.73 6.87
N VAL A 38 9.01 17.01 6.82
CA VAL A 38 8.51 16.32 5.64
C VAL A 38 7.01 16.53 5.47
N LEU A 39 6.54 16.52 4.23
CA LEU A 39 5.12 16.58 3.92
C LEU A 39 4.55 15.17 3.82
N VAL A 40 3.62 14.85 4.72
CA VAL A 40 2.95 13.55 4.80
C VAL A 40 1.46 13.73 4.49
N PRO A 41 0.88 12.96 3.55
CA PRO A 41 -0.56 12.90 3.35
C PRO A 41 -1.27 12.43 4.62
N ALA A 42 -2.37 13.10 4.96
CA ALA A 42 -3.12 12.84 6.18
C ALA A 42 -4.63 12.90 5.90
N ILE A 43 -5.38 11.96 6.44
CA ILE A 43 -6.85 11.91 6.37
C ILE A 43 -7.40 11.93 7.80
N ASN A 44 -8.26 12.90 8.11
CA ASN A 44 -9.03 12.91 9.35
C ASN A 44 -10.32 12.09 9.14
N VAL A 45 -10.44 10.94 9.81
CA VAL A 45 -11.60 10.04 9.68
C VAL A 45 -12.81 10.47 10.53
N GLN A 46 -12.66 11.37 11.49
CA GLN A 46 -13.74 11.77 12.40
C GLN A 46 -14.47 13.06 11.97
N GLY A 47 -13.90 13.81 11.02
CA GLY A 47 -14.37 15.15 10.65
C GLY A 47 -13.99 16.23 11.68
N GLY A 48 -14.07 17.51 11.30
CA GLY A 48 -13.73 18.63 12.18
C GLY A 48 -12.23 18.82 12.46
N ARG A 49 -11.90 19.61 13.49
CA ARG A 49 -10.51 19.89 13.89
C ARG A 49 -10.08 18.91 14.98
N VAL A 50 -9.08 18.08 14.67
CA VAL A 50 -8.52 17.07 15.60
C VAL A 50 -7.11 17.49 16.02
N LYS A 51 -6.79 17.29 17.30
CA LYS A 51 -5.44 17.50 17.82
C LYS A 51 -4.60 16.26 17.50
N LEU A 52 -3.46 16.47 16.87
CA LEU A 52 -2.55 15.39 16.51
C LEU A 52 -1.82 14.83 17.74
N PRO A 53 -1.46 13.53 17.71
CA PRO A 53 -0.55 12.92 18.68
C PRO A 53 0.80 13.64 18.76
N ALA A 54 1.60 13.34 19.79
CA ALA A 54 2.91 13.95 19.91
C ALA A 54 3.80 13.57 18.72
N LYS A 55 4.74 14.45 18.34
CA LYS A 55 5.63 14.24 17.18
C LYS A 55 6.31 12.85 17.14
N LYS A 56 6.77 12.35 18.30
CA LYS A 56 7.42 11.04 18.42
C LYS A 56 6.48 9.86 18.13
N GLU A 57 5.17 10.11 18.18
CA GLU A 57 4.13 9.10 18.02
C GLU A 57 3.58 9.07 16.59
N LEU A 58 4.00 9.98 15.69
CA LEU A 58 3.43 10.06 14.33
C LEU A 58 4.06 9.07 13.35
N GLY A 59 5.35 8.76 13.48
CA GLY A 59 6.04 7.86 12.58
C GLY A 59 7.56 7.92 12.71
N THR A 60 8.20 7.01 11.99
CA THR A 60 9.66 6.85 11.93
C THR A 60 10.15 7.33 10.57
N TRP A 61 11.29 8.02 10.57
CA TRP A 61 12.02 8.34 9.36
C TRP A 61 13.07 7.27 9.11
N ILE A 62 13.07 6.70 7.90
CA ILE A 62 14.02 5.69 7.47
C ILE A 62 14.80 6.29 6.29
N PRO A 63 16.09 6.60 6.47
CA PRO A 63 16.92 7.05 5.35
C PRO A 63 17.06 5.90 4.34
N VAL A 64 17.14 6.25 3.06
CA VAL A 64 17.15 5.26 1.96
C VAL A 64 18.58 4.91 1.53
N ASP A 65 19.56 5.13 2.40
CA ASP A 65 20.96 4.85 2.13
C ASP A 65 21.27 3.36 1.90
N ALA A 66 22.22 3.14 0.97
CA ALA A 66 22.89 1.91 0.53
C ALA A 66 22.05 0.70 0.06
N ASP A 67 20.97 0.33 0.75
CA ASP A 67 20.26 -0.96 0.54
C ASP A 67 19.01 -0.84 -0.33
N MET A 68 18.56 0.38 -0.61
CA MET A 68 17.43 0.67 -1.48
C MET A 68 17.85 1.73 -2.50
N GLU A 69 17.85 1.37 -3.78
CA GLU A 69 18.10 2.33 -4.85
C GLU A 69 16.80 3.09 -5.13
N VAL A 70 16.65 4.32 -4.61
CA VAL A 70 15.60 5.22 -5.11
C VAL A 70 15.97 5.54 -6.55
N LEU A 71 15.27 4.92 -7.49
CA LEU A 71 15.34 5.33 -8.88
C LEU A 71 14.79 6.75 -8.96
N ALA A 72 15.72 7.70 -8.93
CA ALA A 72 15.43 9.10 -9.07
C ALA A 72 14.76 9.27 -10.45
N LEU A 73 13.47 9.57 -10.48
CA LEU A 73 12.68 9.90 -11.68
C LEU A 73 13.08 11.27 -12.23
N ASN A 74 14.38 11.57 -12.18
CA ASN A 74 14.98 12.85 -12.50
C ASN A 74 15.25 12.89 -14.01
N GLY A 75 14.19 12.92 -14.81
CA GLY A 75 14.28 13.09 -16.25
C GLY A 75 14.81 11.84 -16.97
N GLN A 76 13.88 11.07 -17.52
CA GLN A 76 14.10 9.88 -18.33
C GLN A 76 14.72 8.71 -17.55
N ILE A 77 13.84 7.92 -16.93
CA ILE A 77 14.01 6.47 -17.12
C ILE A 77 14.12 6.29 -18.63
N ASP A 78 15.33 6.02 -19.10
CA ASP A 78 15.54 5.65 -20.49
C ASP A 78 14.62 4.46 -20.78
N GLN A 79 13.72 4.64 -21.76
CA GLN A 79 12.77 3.60 -22.11
C GLN A 79 13.49 2.30 -22.52
N GLU A 80 14.72 2.39 -23.02
CA GLU A 80 15.57 1.24 -23.32
C GLU A 80 15.98 0.53 -22.03
N ARG A 81 16.54 1.24 -21.05
CA ARG A 81 16.88 0.68 -19.73
C ARG A 81 15.66 0.10 -19.00
N LEU A 82 14.49 0.72 -19.13
CA LEU A 82 13.24 0.18 -18.57
C LEU A 82 12.85 -1.13 -19.23
N LYS A 83 12.94 -1.19 -20.56
CA LYS A 83 12.64 -2.41 -21.32
C LYS A 83 13.60 -3.54 -20.96
N GLU A 84 14.90 -3.25 -20.92
CA GLU A 84 15.94 -4.21 -20.50
C GLU A 84 15.66 -4.72 -19.08
N TRP A 85 15.34 -3.82 -18.15
CA TRP A 85 15.00 -4.20 -16.79
C TRP A 85 13.75 -5.09 -16.75
N ILE A 86 12.66 -4.72 -17.43
CA ILE A 86 11.43 -5.54 -17.46
C ILE A 86 11.71 -6.93 -18.07
N GLU A 87 12.57 -7.02 -19.09
CA GLU A 87 12.98 -8.30 -19.69
C GLU A 87 13.76 -9.19 -18.72
N SER A 88 14.51 -8.59 -17.79
CA SER A 88 15.25 -9.36 -16.77
C SER A 88 14.35 -10.00 -15.70
N LEU A 89 13.11 -9.52 -15.52
CA LEU A 89 12.21 -9.97 -14.45
C LEU A 89 11.57 -11.35 -14.70
N GLY A 90 11.56 -11.81 -15.96
CA GLY A 90 11.05 -13.13 -16.32
C GLY A 90 10.22 -13.12 -17.59
N ASP A 91 9.23 -14.00 -17.66
CA ASP A 91 8.39 -14.14 -18.86
C ASP A 91 7.37 -13.00 -18.98
N GLY A 92 7.73 -11.99 -19.77
CA GLY A 92 6.86 -10.88 -20.18
C GLY A 92 6.02 -11.13 -21.44
N THR A 93 6.05 -12.36 -21.98
CA THR A 93 5.46 -12.67 -23.30
C THR A 93 4.14 -13.41 -23.18
N THR A 94 4.04 -14.39 -22.27
CA THR A 94 2.81 -15.18 -22.10
C THR A 94 1.71 -14.34 -21.46
N PRO A 95 0.54 -14.16 -22.12
CA PRO A 95 -0.59 -13.44 -21.54
C PRO A 95 -1.24 -14.20 -20.37
N PHE A 96 -1.95 -13.47 -19.49
CA PHE A 96 -2.82 -14.06 -18.46
C PHE A 96 -4.31 -14.02 -18.87
N GLU A 97 -5.15 -14.86 -18.24
CA GLU A 97 -6.53 -15.15 -18.70
C GLU A 97 -7.41 -13.90 -18.86
N ASN A 98 -7.28 -12.91 -17.97
CA ASN A 98 -8.11 -11.70 -17.95
C ASN A 98 -7.35 -10.42 -18.41
N GLU A 99 -6.30 -10.58 -19.21
CA GLU A 99 -5.43 -9.46 -19.62
C GLU A 99 -6.17 -8.37 -20.42
N LYS A 100 -7.22 -8.76 -21.17
CA LYS A 100 -8.09 -7.84 -21.92
C LYS A 100 -8.91 -6.89 -21.03
N ASP A 101 -9.19 -7.30 -19.80
CA ASP A 101 -10.03 -6.53 -18.86
C ASP A 101 -9.20 -5.54 -18.03
N VAL A 102 -7.87 -5.58 -18.16
CA VAL A 102 -6.94 -4.69 -17.46
C VAL A 102 -7.07 -3.26 -17.99
N ARG A 103 -7.56 -2.37 -17.13
CA ARG A 103 -7.71 -0.94 -17.41
C ARG A 103 -6.46 -0.19 -16.98
N ILE A 104 -5.69 0.27 -17.95
CA ILE A 104 -4.49 1.10 -17.74
C ILE A 104 -4.85 2.52 -18.17
N GLY A 105 -4.87 3.46 -17.22
CA GLY A 105 -5.29 4.86 -17.44
C GLY A 105 -4.25 5.72 -18.17
N MET A 106 -3.45 5.15 -19.06
CA MET A 106 -2.38 5.87 -19.78
C MET A 106 -2.74 6.01 -21.26
N GLU A 107 -2.59 7.23 -21.78
CA GLU A 107 -2.85 7.56 -23.19
C GLU A 107 -1.59 7.47 -24.07
N GLU A 108 -0.41 7.31 -23.46
CA GLU A 108 0.87 7.27 -24.19
C GLU A 108 1.01 5.96 -25.01
N PRO A 109 1.35 6.06 -26.32
CA PRO A 109 1.61 4.90 -27.16
C PRO A 109 2.70 3.99 -26.57
N GLY A 110 2.40 2.70 -26.39
CA GLY A 110 3.35 1.71 -25.87
C GLY A 110 3.47 1.63 -24.34
N ALA A 111 2.95 2.60 -23.58
CA ALA A 111 2.94 2.53 -22.11
C ALA A 111 2.09 1.36 -21.59
N ARG A 112 0.96 1.10 -22.27
CA ARG A 112 0.11 -0.07 -21.99
C ARG A 112 0.89 -1.37 -22.11
N ASP A 113 1.70 -1.52 -23.16
CA ASP A 113 2.43 -2.75 -23.44
C ASP A 113 3.53 -2.99 -22.40
N LEU A 114 4.22 -1.92 -21.95
CA LEU A 114 5.20 -2.01 -20.88
C LEU A 114 4.58 -2.46 -19.56
N ILE A 115 3.42 -1.92 -19.20
CA ILE A 115 2.70 -2.31 -17.99
C ILE A 115 2.23 -3.76 -18.09
N LEU A 116 1.67 -4.18 -19.23
CA LEU A 116 1.28 -5.58 -19.42
C LEU A 116 2.48 -6.52 -19.34
N LYS A 117 3.62 -6.16 -19.94
CA LYS A 117 4.86 -6.93 -19.88
C LYS A 117 5.35 -7.09 -18.44
N LEU A 118 5.29 -6.02 -17.64
CA LEU A 118 5.60 -6.05 -16.22
C LEU A 118 4.65 -6.98 -15.44
N LEU A 119 3.34 -6.88 -15.68
CA LEU A 119 2.35 -7.73 -15.02
C LEU A 119 2.58 -9.21 -15.35
N ARG A 120 2.90 -9.54 -16.61
CA ARG A 120 3.23 -10.91 -17.04
C ARG A 120 4.48 -11.46 -16.35
N ALA A 121 5.52 -10.63 -16.16
CA ALA A 121 6.72 -11.01 -15.42
C ALA A 121 6.39 -11.33 -13.95
N TYR A 122 5.44 -10.60 -13.36
CA TYR A 122 4.92 -10.82 -12.01
C TYR A 122 3.69 -11.75 -11.95
N ARG A 123 3.51 -12.67 -12.91
CA ARG A 123 2.29 -13.50 -13.02
C ARG A 123 1.82 -14.17 -11.73
N LYS A 124 2.74 -14.59 -10.88
CA LYS A 124 2.41 -15.25 -9.60
C LYS A 124 1.56 -14.37 -8.68
N VAL A 125 1.71 -13.05 -8.76
CA VAL A 125 0.95 -12.09 -7.94
C VAL A 125 -0.15 -11.37 -8.73
N THR A 126 -0.21 -11.53 -10.05
CA THR A 126 -1.27 -10.92 -10.89
C THR A 126 -2.39 -11.89 -11.23
N ILE A 127 -2.20 -13.20 -10.98
CA ILE A 127 -3.27 -14.18 -11.09
C ILE A 127 -4.27 -13.96 -9.94
N SER A 128 -5.54 -13.91 -10.29
CA SER A 128 -6.63 -13.93 -9.32
C SER A 128 -6.74 -15.33 -8.73
N GLU A 129 -6.13 -15.59 -7.57
CA GLU A 129 -6.24 -16.88 -6.86
C GLU A 129 -7.60 -17.11 -6.17
N GLY A 130 -8.59 -16.25 -6.43
CA GLY A 130 -9.95 -16.34 -5.92
C GLY A 130 -10.33 -15.15 -5.05
N ASP A 131 -11.42 -15.30 -4.29
CA ASP A 131 -11.93 -14.25 -3.40
C ASP A 131 -11.08 -14.06 -2.14
N CYS A 132 -10.18 -15.01 -1.85
CA CYS A 132 -9.26 -14.95 -0.72
C CYS A 132 -7.86 -14.56 -1.21
N PRO A 133 -7.23 -13.50 -0.64
CA PRO A 133 -5.85 -13.18 -0.97
C PRO A 133 -4.92 -14.33 -0.54
N PRO A 134 -3.80 -14.55 -1.24
CA PRO A 134 -2.83 -15.55 -0.83
C PRO A 134 -2.33 -15.29 0.59
N VAL A 135 -2.10 -16.37 1.34
CA VAL A 135 -1.51 -16.29 2.68
C VAL A 135 -0.16 -15.58 2.58
N THR A 136 0.07 -14.61 3.47
CA THR A 136 1.35 -13.88 3.52
C THR A 136 2.52 -14.87 3.64
N ALA A 137 3.53 -14.71 2.78
CA ALA A 137 4.77 -15.47 2.88
C ALA A 137 5.69 -14.97 4.01
N LEU A 138 5.39 -13.81 4.58
CA LEU A 138 6.12 -13.24 5.69
C LEU A 138 5.59 -13.80 7.01
N ASP A 139 6.51 -14.21 7.90
CA ASP A 139 6.21 -14.62 9.27
C ASP A 139 5.97 -13.39 10.17
N VAL A 140 5.01 -12.56 9.77
CA VAL A 140 4.59 -11.38 10.51
C VAL A 140 3.10 -11.51 10.76
N GLN A 141 2.73 -11.54 12.04
CA GLN A 141 1.35 -11.66 12.47
C GLN A 141 0.87 -10.36 13.10
N HIS A 142 -0.38 -9.98 12.81
CA HIS A 142 -1.00 -8.83 13.44
C HIS A 142 -1.42 -9.19 14.87
N HIS A 143 -0.71 -8.67 15.87
CA HIS A 143 -1.08 -8.81 17.27
C HIS A 143 -2.06 -7.73 17.70
N ILE A 144 -3.27 -8.14 18.10
CA ILE A 144 -4.28 -7.24 18.69
C ILE A 144 -4.12 -7.26 20.22
N ASP A 145 -3.46 -6.24 20.76
CA ASP A 145 -3.31 -6.06 22.21
C ASP A 145 -4.56 -5.40 22.80
N THR A 146 -5.39 -6.20 23.48
CA THR A 146 -6.58 -5.69 24.19
C THR A 146 -6.30 -5.30 25.64
N SER A 147 -5.06 -5.46 26.12
CA SER A 147 -4.69 -5.31 27.53
C SER A 147 -5.68 -6.07 28.44
N SER A 148 -6.22 -5.42 29.48
CA SER A 148 -7.22 -5.97 30.38
C SER A 148 -8.66 -5.62 29.99
N THR A 149 -8.90 -5.11 28.78
CA THR A 149 -10.24 -4.70 28.33
C THR A 149 -11.10 -5.93 28.08
N ALA A 150 -12.28 -5.98 28.71
CA ALA A 150 -13.22 -7.07 28.50
C ALA A 150 -13.73 -7.09 27.04
N PRO A 151 -13.91 -8.28 26.43
CA PRO A 151 -14.50 -8.41 25.10
C PRO A 151 -15.90 -7.78 25.02
N ILE A 152 -16.20 -7.14 23.90
CA ILE A 152 -17.52 -6.58 23.65
C ILE A 152 -18.46 -7.69 23.17
N MET A 153 -19.49 -7.97 23.96
CA MET A 153 -20.53 -8.94 23.61
C MET A 153 -21.73 -8.21 23.01
N LEU A 154 -21.91 -8.31 21.69
CA LEU A 154 -23.07 -7.74 20.98
C LEU A 154 -24.00 -8.85 20.50
N LYS A 155 -25.31 -8.61 20.59
CA LYS A 155 -26.30 -9.49 19.96
C LYS A 155 -26.28 -9.28 18.45
N ARG A 156 -26.33 -10.38 17.68
CA ARG A 156 -26.50 -10.32 16.21
C ARG A 156 -27.77 -9.52 15.90
N ARG A 157 -27.65 -8.54 15.00
CA ARG A 157 -28.78 -7.79 14.48
C ARG A 157 -29.67 -8.73 13.65
N ARG A 158 -30.99 -8.58 13.75
CA ARG A 158 -31.91 -9.28 12.84
C ARG A 158 -31.90 -8.59 11.49
N GLN A 159 -31.60 -9.34 10.44
CA GLN A 159 -31.62 -8.90 9.05
C GLN A 159 -32.80 -9.56 8.32
N ALA A 160 -33.12 -9.05 7.13
CA ALA A 160 -34.13 -9.72 6.30
C ALA A 160 -33.58 -11.07 5.80
N GLN A 161 -34.43 -12.07 5.59
CA GLN A 161 -33.99 -13.40 5.15
C GLN A 161 -33.14 -13.38 3.87
N LYS A 162 -33.43 -12.45 2.95
CA LYS A 162 -32.62 -12.27 1.73
C LYS A 162 -31.22 -11.73 2.01
N GLU A 163 -31.07 -10.85 3.00
CA GLU A 163 -29.77 -10.30 3.39
C GLU A 163 -28.95 -11.36 4.14
N ASP A 164 -29.58 -12.11 5.05
CA ASP A 164 -28.93 -13.22 5.75
C ASP A 164 -28.43 -14.29 4.78
N ALA A 165 -29.20 -14.63 3.74
CA ALA A 165 -28.78 -15.59 2.71
C ALA A 165 -27.54 -15.11 1.93
N VAL A 166 -27.44 -13.82 1.61
CA VAL A 166 -26.26 -13.24 0.94
C VAL A 166 -25.04 -13.25 1.85
N ILE A 167 -25.23 -12.97 3.14
CA ILE A 167 -24.14 -13.01 4.12
C ILE A 167 -23.62 -14.43 4.26
N GLU A 168 -24.51 -15.42 4.39
CA GLU A 168 -24.11 -16.83 4.49
C GLU A 168 -23.36 -17.31 3.25
N ASP A 169 -23.82 -16.99 2.04
CA ASP A 169 -23.12 -17.33 0.80
C ASP A 169 -21.70 -16.75 0.74
N ASN A 170 -21.53 -15.50 1.17
CA ASN A 170 -20.21 -14.86 1.20
C ASN A 170 -19.31 -15.42 2.31
N VAL A 171 -19.85 -15.72 3.49
CA VAL A 171 -19.07 -16.34 4.58
C VAL A 171 -18.55 -17.71 4.16
N VAL A 172 -19.35 -18.50 3.44
CA VAL A 172 -18.91 -19.80 2.91
C VAL A 172 -17.72 -19.67 1.96
N LYS A 173 -17.64 -18.59 1.17
CA LYS A 173 -16.49 -18.33 0.27
C LYS A 173 -15.22 -17.92 1.02
N MET A 174 -15.34 -17.51 2.28
CA MET A 174 -14.22 -17.06 3.11
C MET A 174 -13.58 -18.18 3.96
N VAL A 175 -14.18 -19.38 3.99
CA VAL A 175 -13.74 -20.54 4.78
C VAL A 175 -13.12 -21.60 3.88
#